data_AF-A0A1H2LBI0-F1
#
_entry.id   AF-A0A1H2LBI0-F1
#
_cell.length_a   1.000
_cell.length_b   1.000
_cell.length_c   1.000
_cell.angle_alpha   90.00
_cell.angle_beta   90.00
_cell.angle_gamma   90.00
#
_symmetry.space_group_name_H-M   'P 1'
#
loop_
_entity.id
_entity.type
_entity.pdbx_description
1 polymer ?
#
loop_
_entity_poly.entity_id
_entity_poly.type
_entity_poly.pdbx_seq_one_letter_code
_entity_poly.pdbx_strand_id
1 'polypeptide(L)'
;MNIYETLGIDLTDPHMCSALEMEESRRELIRKLTSIRKASHLTQDDVARELGVSRQSISKIEQENRNPTLSTLIGYAIAVGAHITFSVDTINSEDSHSNNIRIFRTSMDGNESSWGPDEIAWPQTSSHDQVFSFKTQIK
;
A
#
# COMPACT_ATOMS: atom_id res chain seq x y z
N MET A 1 30.09 8.59 11.79
CA MET A 1 30.02 7.52 10.77
C MET A 1 28.56 7.12 10.67
N ASN A 2 27.96 7.31 9.51
CA ASN A 2 26.58 6.91 9.25
C ASN A 2 26.48 5.37 9.32
N ILE A 3 25.35 4.80 9.74
CA ILE A 3 25.17 3.34 9.81
C ILE A 3 25.46 2.68 8.45
N TYR A 4 25.23 3.38 7.35
CA TYR A 4 25.52 2.90 5.99
C TYR A 4 27.03 2.85 5.69
N GLU A 5 27.79 3.87 6.11
CA GLU A 5 29.26 3.86 6.02
C GLU A 5 29.86 2.71 6.86
N THR A 6 29.32 2.48 8.05
CA THR A 6 29.73 1.38 8.95
C THR A 6 29.46 0.00 8.33
N LEU A 7 28.41 -0.12 7.52
CA LEU A 7 28.03 -1.37 6.84
C LEU A 7 28.66 -1.50 5.44
N GLY A 8 29.47 -0.53 5.00
CA GLY A 8 30.07 -0.51 3.66
C GLY A 8 29.06 -0.28 2.53
N ILE A 9 27.92 0.34 2.83
CA ILE A 9 26.86 0.69 1.88
C ILE A 9 27.14 2.08 1.32
N ASP A 10 27.39 2.16 0.02
CA ASP A 10 27.59 3.42 -0.70
C ASP A 10 26.24 4.02 -1.12
N LEU A 11 25.79 5.05 -0.41
CA LEU A 11 24.57 5.81 -0.73
C LEU A 11 24.79 6.89 -1.80
N THR A 12 25.98 6.98 -2.39
CA THR A 12 26.23 7.88 -3.52
C THR A 12 26.06 7.19 -4.87
N ASP A 13 26.02 5.85 -4.88
CA ASP A 13 25.70 5.03 -6.06
C ASP A 13 24.21 5.19 -6.44
N PRO A 14 23.90 5.73 -7.63
CA PRO A 14 22.52 5.84 -8.12
C PRO A 14 21.77 4.50 -8.14
N HIS A 15 22.46 3.39 -8.38
CA HIS A 15 21.83 2.06 -8.39
C HIS A 15 21.41 1.63 -6.98
N MET A 16 22.23 1.90 -5.97
CA MET A 16 21.91 1.59 -4.57
C MET A 16 20.74 2.45 -4.07
N CYS A 17 20.77 3.76 -4.33
CA CYS A 17 19.67 4.66 -4.00
C CYS A 17 18.36 4.21 -4.66
N SER A 18 18.41 3.91 -5.96
CA SER A 18 17.25 3.42 -6.70
C SER A 18 16.71 2.10 -6.12
N ALA A 19 17.58 1.16 -5.74
CA ALA A 19 17.16 -0.09 -5.12
C ALA A 19 16.44 0.12 -3.78
N LEU A 20 16.92 1.04 -2.93
CA LEU A 20 16.28 1.39 -1.67
C LEU A 20 14.91 2.07 -1.90
N GLU A 21 14.83 2.97 -2.88
CA GLU A 21 13.58 3.64 -3.26
C GLU A 21 12.54 2.66 -3.83
N MET A 22 12.97 1.70 -4.65
CA MET A 22 12.09 0.63 -5.16
C MET A 22 11.54 -0.23 -4.02
N GLU A 23 12.38 -0.54 -3.03
CA GLU A 23 11.99 -1.34 -1.87
C GLU A 23 11.06 -0.58 -0.91
N GLU A 24 11.20 0.74 -0.76
CA GLU A 24 10.21 1.58 -0.07
C GLU A 24 8.91 1.69 -0.87
N SER A 25 8.97 1.87 -2.18
CA SER A 25 7.80 1.92 -3.07
C SER A 25 6.97 0.64 -2.96
N ARG A 26 7.63 -0.52 -2.86
CA ARG A 26 6.98 -1.82 -2.62
C ARG A 26 6.26 -1.86 -1.26
N ARG A 27 6.88 -1.34 -0.19
CA ARG A 27 6.23 -1.23 1.12
C ARG A 27 5.01 -0.31 1.06
N GLU A 28 5.15 0.83 0.39
CA GLU A 28 4.06 1.79 0.21
C GLU A 28 2.87 1.17 -0.55
N LEU A 29 3.14 0.35 -1.57
CA LEU A 29 2.10 -0.40 -2.28
C LEU A 29 1.30 -1.30 -1.34
N ILE A 30 1.96 -2.05 -0.44
CA ILE A 30 1.29 -2.89 0.57
C ILE A 30 0.45 -2.03 1.53
N ARG A 31 1.00 -0.90 2.00
CA ARG A 31 0.25 0.04 2.86
C ARG A 31 -1.00 0.56 2.18
N LYS A 32 -0.88 1.00 0.92
CA LYS A 32 -2.02 1.51 0.13
C LYS A 32 -3.10 0.45 -0.04
N LEU A 33 -2.73 -0.78 -0.42
CA LEU A 33 -3.68 -1.90 -0.54
C LEU A 33 -4.38 -2.20 0.79
N THR A 34 -3.62 -2.21 1.90
CA THR A 34 -4.18 -2.43 3.24
C THR A 34 -5.13 -1.31 3.66
N SER A 35 -4.81 -0.06 3.32
CA SER A 35 -5.69 1.09 3.58
C SER A 35 -6.97 1.03 2.77
N ILE A 36 -6.90 0.66 1.49
CA ILE A 36 -8.09 0.45 0.64
C ILE A 36 -8.97 -0.66 1.23
N ARG A 37 -8.39 -1.79 1.64
CA ARG A 37 -9.15 -2.87 2.31
C ARG A 37 -9.94 -2.34 3.51
N LYS A 38 -9.27 -1.58 4.39
CA LYS A 38 -9.88 -1.03 5.60
C LYS A 38 -10.98 -0.02 5.26
N ALA A 39 -10.76 0.84 4.26
CA ALA A 39 -11.76 1.79 3.79
C ALA A 39 -12.99 1.10 3.15
N SER A 40 -12.79 -0.07 2.52
CA SER A 40 -13.87 -0.92 2.01
C SER A 40 -14.53 -1.79 3.08
N HIS A 41 -14.20 -1.61 4.37
CA HIS A 41 -14.74 -2.38 5.50
C HIS A 41 -14.53 -3.91 5.41
N LEU A 42 -13.58 -4.36 4.62
CA LEU A 42 -13.26 -5.78 4.48
C LEU A 42 -12.32 -6.22 5.61
N THR A 43 -12.60 -7.36 6.24
CA THR A 43 -11.64 -7.99 7.17
C THR A 43 -10.54 -8.73 6.41
N GLN A 44 -9.47 -9.12 7.11
CA GLN A 44 -8.46 -10.01 6.53
C GLN A 44 -9.07 -11.37 6.14
N ASP A 45 -10.09 -11.85 6.86
CA ASP A 45 -10.79 -13.09 6.52
C ASP A 45 -11.63 -12.96 5.25
N ASP A 46 -12.20 -11.78 4.99
CA ASP A 46 -12.98 -11.56 3.76
C ASP A 46 -12.09 -11.60 2.52
N VAL A 47 -10.94 -10.93 2.57
CA VAL A 47 -9.94 -10.99 1.49
C VAL A 47 -9.38 -12.42 1.35
N ALA A 48 -9.15 -13.12 2.45
CA ALA A 48 -8.68 -14.50 2.42
C ALA A 48 -9.68 -15.43 1.72
N ARG A 49 -10.98 -15.26 2.02
CA ARG A 49 -12.08 -16.02 1.43
C ARG A 49 -12.21 -15.77 -0.07
N GLU A 50 -12.11 -14.50 -0.47
CA GLU A 50 -12.14 -14.10 -1.88
C GLU A 50 -10.99 -14.72 -2.67
N LEU A 51 -9.80 -14.78 -2.07
CA LEU A 51 -8.60 -15.33 -2.70
C LEU A 51 -8.43 -16.85 -2.54
N GLY A 52 -9.30 -17.51 -1.78
CA GLY A 52 -9.15 -18.94 -1.47
C GLY A 52 -7.88 -19.28 -0.68
N VAL A 53 -7.39 -18.37 0.16
CA VAL A 53 -6.20 -18.55 1.01
C VAL A 53 -6.55 -18.44 2.49
N SER A 54 -5.56 -18.62 3.38
CA SER A 54 -5.77 -18.46 4.82
C SER A 54 -5.65 -17.00 5.27
N ARG A 55 -6.34 -16.65 6.37
CA ARG A 55 -6.18 -15.35 7.06
C ARG A 55 -4.73 -15.05 7.39
N GLN A 56 -3.96 -16.06 7.79
CA GLN A 56 -2.55 -15.93 8.11
C GLN A 56 -1.73 -15.53 6.87
N SER A 57 -2.10 -16.01 5.68
CA SER A 57 -1.47 -15.57 4.43
C SER A 57 -1.74 -14.09 4.17
N ILE A 58 -2.97 -13.61 4.37
CA ILE A 58 -3.32 -12.19 4.26
C ILE A 58 -2.56 -11.35 5.29
N SER A 59 -2.54 -11.80 6.55
CA SER A 59 -1.78 -11.12 7.61
C SER A 59 -0.28 -11.04 7.29
N LYS A 60 0.31 -12.06 6.64
CA LYS A 60 1.71 -12.01 6.19
C LYS A 60 1.89 -11.05 5.03
N ILE A 61 0.94 -10.96 4.10
CA ILE A 61 1.02 -10.00 2.98
C ILE A 61 1.00 -8.56 3.51
N GLU A 62 0.14 -8.27 4.49
CA GLU A 62 0.00 -6.94 5.09
C GLU A 62 1.18 -6.53 5.99
N GLN A 63 2.12 -7.44 6.26
CA GLN A 63 3.36 -7.11 6.94
C GLN A 63 4.37 -6.54 5.94
N GLU A 64 4.78 -5.28 6.15
CA GLU A 64 5.67 -4.54 5.23
C GLU A 64 7.06 -5.18 5.04
N ASN A 65 7.50 -5.97 6.02
CA ASN A 65 8.79 -6.68 5.98
C ASN A 65 8.75 -7.98 5.15
N ARG A 66 7.62 -8.29 4.51
CA ARG A 66 7.47 -9.45 3.63
C ARG A 66 7.61 -9.03 2.17
N ASN A 67 8.06 -9.98 1.34
CA ASN A 67 8.21 -9.79 -0.10
C ASN A 67 7.19 -10.66 -0.87
N PRO A 68 5.90 -10.25 -0.90
CA PRO A 68 4.90 -10.93 -1.70
C PRO A 68 5.21 -10.78 -3.20
N THR A 69 4.89 -11.81 -3.99
CA THR A 69 5.06 -11.74 -5.44
C THR A 69 4.12 -10.71 -6.06
N LEU A 70 4.45 -10.23 -7.25
CA LEU A 70 3.57 -9.34 -8.00
C LEU A 70 2.18 -9.97 -8.23
N SER A 71 2.12 -11.27 -8.57
CA SER A 71 0.84 -11.99 -8.73
C SER A 71 0.00 -11.99 -7.44
N THR A 72 0.65 -12.08 -6.28
CA THR A 72 -0.03 -11.98 -4.98
C THR A 72 -0.62 -10.59 -4.75
N LEU A 73 0.13 -9.53 -5.09
CA LEU A 73 -0.33 -8.14 -4.95
C LEU A 73 -1.48 -7.82 -5.91
N ILE A 74 -1.42 -8.34 -7.15
CA ILE A 74 -2.51 -8.21 -8.13
C ILE A 74 -3.77 -8.91 -7.61
N GLY A 75 -3.66 -10.14 -7.11
CA GLY A 75 -4.79 -10.85 -6.51
C GLY A 75 -5.41 -10.05 -5.37
N TYR A 76 -4.57 -9.57 -4.44
CA TYR A 76 -5.03 -8.72 -3.35
C TYR A 76 -5.75 -7.47 -3.85
N ALA A 77 -5.19 -6.77 -4.84
CA ALA A 77 -5.81 -5.58 -5.43
C ALA A 77 -7.22 -5.88 -5.99
N ILE A 78 -7.36 -6.97 -6.75
CA ILE A 78 -8.66 -7.41 -7.28
C ILE A 78 -9.65 -7.67 -6.13
N ALA A 79 -9.22 -8.39 -5.09
CA ALA A 79 -10.08 -8.74 -3.95
C ALA A 79 -10.57 -7.52 -3.14
N VAL A 80 -9.87 -6.39 -3.20
CA VAL A 80 -10.27 -5.15 -2.52
C VAL A 80 -10.83 -4.07 -3.46
N GLY A 81 -10.95 -4.37 -4.75
CA GLY A 81 -11.43 -3.42 -5.77
C GLY A 81 -10.41 -2.33 -6.13
N ALA A 82 -9.12 -2.58 -5.96
CA ALA A 82 -8.03 -1.67 -6.33
C ALA A 82 -7.46 -1.97 -7.72
N HIS A 83 -6.82 -0.95 -8.30
CA HIS A 83 -6.09 -1.05 -9.56
C HIS A 83 -4.63 -0.65 -9.34
N ILE A 84 -3.68 -1.44 -9.86
CA ILE A 84 -2.24 -1.17 -9.78
C ILE A 84 -1.72 -0.84 -11.18
N THR A 85 -0.94 0.23 -11.29
CA THR A 85 -0.27 0.65 -12.53
C THR A 85 1.25 0.59 -12.35
N PHE A 86 1.99 0.21 -13.39
CA PHE A 86 3.46 0.16 -13.40
C PHE A 86 4.03 1.12 -14.44
N SER A 87 5.17 1.74 -14.12
CA SER A 87 6.04 2.48 -15.04
C SER A 87 7.48 2.01 -14.83
N VAL A 88 8.28 2.04 -15.89
CA VAL A 88 9.70 1.68 -15.87
C VAL A 88 10.49 2.74 -16.62
N ASP A 89 11.49 3.30 -15.96
CA ASP A 89 12.34 4.37 -16.45
C ASP A 89 13.82 4.02 -16.22
N THR A 90 14.74 4.72 -16.92
CA THR A 90 16.18 4.51 -16.76
C THR A 90 16.70 5.17 -15.48
N ILE A 91 17.63 4.52 -14.79
CA ILE A 91 18.34 5.11 -13.65
C ILE A 91 19.35 6.12 -14.22
N ASN A 92 19.07 7.42 -14.10
CA ASN A 92 19.97 8.47 -14.56
C ASN A 92 21.00 8.81 -13.47
N SER A 93 22.28 8.71 -13.81
CA SER A 93 23.39 9.01 -12.88
C SER A 93 23.63 10.51 -12.64
N GLU A 94 22.88 11.39 -13.30
CA GLU A 94 23.09 12.85 -13.24
C GLU A 94 22.29 13.52 -12.11
N ASP A 95 21.37 12.81 -11.45
CA ASP A 95 20.55 13.34 -10.35
C ASP A 95 21.29 13.43 -8.99
N SER A 96 22.56 13.05 -8.93
CA SER A 96 23.37 13.01 -7.70
C SER A 96 23.73 14.39 -7.10
N HIS A 97 23.29 15.51 -7.68
CA HIS A 97 23.64 16.86 -7.18
C HIS A 97 22.49 17.70 -6.63
N SER A 98 21.29 17.15 -6.45
CA SER A 98 20.23 17.84 -5.70
C SER A 98 19.77 17.03 -4.50
N ASN A 99 20.67 16.96 -3.52
CA ASN A 99 20.42 17.08 -2.09
C ASN A 99 18.92 17.25 -1.73
N ASN A 100 18.18 16.13 -1.63
CA ASN A 100 16.90 15.97 -0.94
C ASN A 100 16.51 14.50 -1.03
N ILE A 101 16.86 13.74 0.01
CA ILE A 101 16.18 12.50 0.38
C ILE A 101 14.66 12.77 0.32
N ARG A 102 13.98 12.33 -0.75
CA ARG A 102 12.52 12.45 -0.94
C ARG A 102 11.74 11.48 -0.04
N ILE A 103 12.25 11.17 1.15
CA ILE A 103 11.59 10.24 2.08
C ILE A 103 10.57 10.98 2.97
N PHE A 104 10.56 12.33 2.98
CA PHE A 104 9.57 13.10 3.74
C PHE A 104 9.15 14.41 3.03
N ARG A 105 8.11 14.33 2.19
CA ARG A 105 7.15 15.44 2.02
C ARG A 105 5.75 14.91 2.29
N THR A 106 5.49 14.62 3.57
CA THR A 106 4.17 14.93 4.11
C THR A 106 4.09 16.45 4.14
N SER A 107 3.34 17.02 3.19
CA SER A 107 2.89 18.41 3.32
C SER A 107 1.87 18.43 4.47
N MET A 108 2.38 18.65 5.68
CA MET A 108 1.61 19.22 6.77
C MET A 108 1.47 20.71 6.45
N ASP A 109 0.46 21.06 5.66
CA ASP A 109 -0.09 22.39 5.69
C ASP A 109 -1.21 22.38 6.74
N GLY A 110 -0.97 23.15 7.80
CA GLY A 110 -1.74 23.17 9.02
C GLY A 110 -3.23 23.43 8.80
N ASN A 111 -4.01 22.49 9.31
CA ASN A 111 -5.35 22.69 9.84
C ASN A 111 -5.47 21.67 10.98
N GLU A 112 -4.98 22.07 12.16
CA GLU A 112 -5.42 21.47 13.41
C GLU A 112 -6.91 21.78 13.56
N SER A 113 -7.75 20.78 13.26
CA SER A 113 -9.05 20.68 13.92
C SER A 113 -9.10 19.33 14.62
N SER A 114 -8.85 19.44 15.91
CA SER A 114 -8.91 18.43 16.96
C SER A 114 -10.07 17.45 16.76
N TRP A 115 -9.75 16.19 16.47
CA TRP A 115 -10.63 15.07 16.77
C TRP A 115 -9.93 14.17 17.79
N GLY A 116 -10.11 14.53 19.06
CA GLY A 116 -9.97 13.61 20.18
C GLY A 116 -11.19 12.65 20.24
N PRO A 117 -11.09 11.57 21.01
CA PRO A 117 -11.93 10.39 20.84
C PRO A 117 -13.21 10.48 21.67
N ASP A 118 -14.15 11.37 21.32
CA ASP A 118 -15.47 11.41 21.96
C ASP A 118 -16.45 12.21 21.07
N GLU A 119 -17.03 11.59 20.04
CA GLU A 119 -18.39 11.94 19.61
C GLU A 119 -18.95 10.96 18.56
N ILE A 120 -20.03 10.30 18.97
CA ILE A 120 -20.90 9.44 18.19
C ILE A 120 -21.74 10.32 17.26
N ALA A 121 -21.66 10.12 15.95
CA ALA A 121 -22.78 10.40 15.03
C ALA A 121 -22.57 9.69 13.68
N TRP A 122 -23.06 8.46 13.58
CA TRP A 122 -23.34 7.88 12.28
C TRP A 122 -24.62 8.54 11.70
N PRO A 123 -24.70 8.86 10.41
CA PRO A 123 -25.96 9.32 9.83
C PRO A 123 -26.87 8.13 9.48
N GLN A 124 -27.85 7.87 10.35
CA GLN A 124 -29.06 7.10 10.02
C GLN A 124 -29.69 7.64 8.75
N THR A 125 -29.64 6.88 7.65
CA THR A 125 -30.78 6.81 6.72
C THR A 125 -30.94 5.40 6.16
N SER A 126 -32.10 4.83 6.46
CA SER A 126 -32.63 3.60 5.87
C SER A 126 -33.18 3.85 4.46
N SER A 127 -33.14 2.79 3.64
CA SER A 127 -34.03 2.50 2.50
C SER A 127 -33.72 3.15 1.14
N HIS A 128 -32.98 2.41 0.31
CA HIS A 128 -33.47 2.10 -1.03
C HIS A 128 -32.90 0.77 -1.53
N ASP A 129 -33.81 -0.14 -1.84
CA ASP A 129 -33.59 -1.38 -2.57
C ASP A 129 -32.77 -1.17 -3.85
N GLN A 130 -31.61 -1.83 -3.95
CA GLN A 130 -31.16 -2.49 -5.18
C GLN A 130 -30.25 -3.67 -4.79
N VAL A 131 -30.87 -4.84 -4.73
CA VAL A 131 -30.20 -6.14 -4.65
C VAL A 131 -29.59 -6.42 -6.03
N PHE A 132 -28.30 -6.14 -6.24
CA PHE A 132 -27.61 -6.60 -7.45
C PHE A 132 -27.23 -8.08 -7.28
N SER A 133 -28.20 -8.93 -7.64
CA SER A 133 -28.03 -10.35 -7.92
C SER A 133 -27.21 -10.51 -9.20
N PHE A 134 -25.98 -11.05 -9.09
CA PHE A 134 -25.30 -11.66 -10.24
C PHE A 134 -25.14 -13.16 -10.00
N LYS A 135 -26.16 -13.90 -10.41
CA LYS A 135 -26.07 -15.33 -10.71
C LYS A 135 -25.65 -15.50 -12.18
N THR A 136 -24.74 -16.46 -12.42
CA THR A 136 -24.69 -17.34 -13.61
C THR A 136 -24.02 -16.76 -14.88
N GLN A 137 -23.20 -17.44 -15.71
CA GLN A 137 -22.78 -18.84 -15.92
C GLN A 137 -21.41 -18.81 -16.65
N ILE A 138 -20.49 -19.75 -16.36
CA ILE A 138 -19.42 -20.10 -17.32
C ILE A 138 -19.79 -21.46 -17.90
N LYS A 139 -19.81 -21.54 -19.23
CA LYS A 139 -20.10 -22.72 -20.04
C LYS A 139 -18.80 -23.41 -20.44
#